data_AF-A0A512IM23-F1
#
_entry.id   AF-A0A512IM23-F1
#
_cell.length_a   1.000
_cell.length_b   1.000
_cell.length_c   1.000
_cell.angle_alpha   90.00
_cell.angle_beta   90.00
_cell.angle_gamma   90.00
#
_symmetry.space_group_name_H-M   'P 1'
#
loop_
_entity.id
_entity.type
_entity.pdbx_description
1 polymer ?
#
loop_
_entity_poly.entity_id
_entity_poly.type
_entity_poly.pdbx_seq_one_letter_code
_entity_poly.pdbx_strand_id
1 'polypeptide(L)'
;MRDFYQKASGWNNADHGIDVVGAVHGWFRLPEPINFYADSSSGMDGTFPRNAQGMARDAVLAAKAAGIDVSGYDAFGEGEITALFVIHAGRGAEVSGSRNDIWSHKWIIPQGIDFGGIKASKYLTVPEDCHVGVCAHEWGHLAARWADYYDTGKSESTRSNGLGDFCLMASGSWGQNGLTPTFPNGMLRMFHGWTKPDVINKSKKNLVLKPAAEGGSSVVITNHETMSDGQYILVEYRRKKGQDKFLPDQGIAIYVVDEGIDDVNREDRLAIELLQADGLRELALTFGNGNRGDADDLYNNNGQIGQRTKPPLNMPNGKWSGISIKVNGNAGDEAMSIDVSIATAGV
;
A
#
# COMPACT_ATOMS: atom_id res chain seq x y z
N MET A 1 -7.53 -3.57 12.50
CA MET A 1 -7.81 -2.39 11.65
C MET A 1 -7.54 -1.09 12.39
N ARG A 2 -8.38 -0.67 13.34
CA ARG A 2 -8.17 0.57 14.12
C ARG A 2 -6.76 0.72 14.71
N ASP A 3 -6.31 -0.26 15.51
CA ASP A 3 -4.96 -0.27 16.11
C ASP A 3 -3.83 -0.24 15.08
N PHE A 4 -4.00 -0.95 13.94
CA PHE A 4 -3.02 -0.93 12.85
C PHE A 4 -2.86 0.49 12.28
N TYR A 5 -3.96 1.16 11.94
CA TYR A 5 -3.91 2.51 11.39
C TYR A 5 -3.51 3.57 12.41
N GLN A 6 -3.86 3.42 13.68
CA GLN A 6 -3.34 4.28 14.74
C GLN A 6 -1.80 4.21 14.79
N LYS A 7 -1.22 3.01 14.75
CA LYS A 7 0.24 2.84 14.75
C LYS A 7 0.89 3.34 13.45
N ALA A 8 0.32 2.98 12.30
CA ALA A 8 0.84 3.39 11.00
C ALA A 8 0.85 4.93 10.85
N SER A 9 -0.17 5.58 11.41
CA SER A 9 -0.34 7.03 11.31
C SER A 9 0.30 7.84 12.44
N GLY A 10 0.83 7.18 13.47
CA GLY A 10 1.33 7.85 14.67
C GLY A 10 0.23 8.51 15.52
N TRP A 11 -0.99 7.99 15.45
CA TRP A 11 -2.18 8.62 16.02
C TRP A 11 -2.03 9.03 17.49
N ASN A 12 -2.55 10.21 17.81
CA ASN A 12 -2.68 10.70 19.17
C ASN A 12 -4.05 11.36 19.42
N ASN A 13 -4.42 11.54 20.69
CA ASN A 13 -5.69 12.17 21.10
C ASN A 13 -5.74 13.70 20.87
N ALA A 14 -4.76 14.30 20.18
CA ALA A 14 -4.71 15.74 19.94
C ALA A 14 -5.16 16.06 18.51
N ASP A 15 -4.32 15.80 17.53
CA ASP A 15 -4.51 16.26 16.15
C ASP A 15 -3.62 15.53 15.11
N HIS A 16 -2.98 14.42 15.49
CA HIS A 16 -2.10 13.68 14.59
C HIS A 16 -2.65 12.28 14.28
N GLY A 17 -2.39 11.84 13.05
CA GLY A 17 -2.75 10.51 12.56
C GLY A 17 -4.25 10.32 12.35
N ILE A 18 -4.68 9.05 12.28
CA ILE A 18 -6.07 8.66 12.06
C ILE A 18 -6.56 7.66 13.10
N ASP A 19 -7.81 7.85 13.51
CA ASP A 19 -8.57 6.88 14.29
C ASP A 19 -9.73 6.30 13.47
N VAL A 20 -9.62 5.04 13.06
CA VAL A 20 -10.67 4.37 12.29
C VAL A 20 -11.76 3.87 13.24
N VAL A 21 -12.91 4.56 13.23
CA VAL A 21 -14.10 4.24 14.04
C VAL A 21 -15.27 3.90 13.13
N GLY A 22 -16.15 3.00 13.59
CA GLY A 22 -17.32 2.58 12.84
C GLY A 22 -18.16 1.57 13.63
N ALA A 23 -19.23 1.09 13.01
CA ALA A 23 -20.09 0.05 13.56
C ALA A 23 -20.20 -1.15 12.61
N VAL A 24 -20.39 -2.34 13.19
CA VAL A 24 -20.73 -3.55 12.44
C VAL A 24 -22.21 -3.83 12.67
N HIS A 25 -22.95 -3.97 11.57
CA HIS A 25 -24.36 -4.32 11.59
C HIS A 25 -24.50 -5.80 11.20
N GLY A 26 -25.47 -6.49 11.80
CA GLY A 26 -25.58 -7.95 11.77
C GLY A 26 -25.69 -8.58 10.36
N TRP A 27 -25.80 -9.91 10.32
CA TRP A 27 -25.86 -10.65 9.07
C TRP A 27 -27.20 -10.46 8.34
N PHE A 28 -27.13 -9.93 7.11
CA PHE A 28 -28.29 -9.79 6.22
C PHE A 28 -28.32 -10.92 5.20
N ARG A 29 -29.46 -11.60 5.09
CA ARG A 29 -29.67 -12.58 4.01
C ARG A 29 -29.99 -11.82 2.72
N LEU A 30 -29.08 -11.94 1.75
CA LEU A 30 -29.27 -11.38 0.41
C LEU A 30 -30.27 -12.24 -0.41
N PRO A 31 -30.94 -11.64 -1.41
CA PRO A 31 -31.94 -12.34 -2.21
C PRO A 31 -31.35 -13.44 -3.09
N GLU A 32 -30.12 -13.26 -3.57
CA GLU A 32 -29.45 -14.24 -4.44
C GLU A 32 -28.37 -15.03 -3.69
N PRO A 33 -28.08 -16.27 -4.11
CA PRO A 33 -26.97 -17.06 -3.58
C PRO A 33 -25.59 -16.49 -3.99
N ILE A 34 -24.53 -16.81 -3.24
CA ILE A 34 -23.18 -16.27 -3.50
C ILE A 34 -22.65 -16.57 -4.91
N ASN A 35 -23.01 -17.71 -5.50
CA ASN A 35 -22.60 -18.08 -6.85
C ASN A 35 -23.22 -17.17 -7.94
N PHE A 36 -24.38 -16.55 -7.68
CA PHE A 36 -24.95 -15.53 -8.55
C PHE A 36 -24.04 -14.30 -8.56
N TYR A 37 -23.58 -13.86 -7.40
CA TYR A 37 -22.71 -12.68 -7.28
C TYR A 37 -21.26 -12.95 -7.69
N ALA A 38 -20.73 -14.15 -7.45
CA ALA A 38 -19.37 -14.50 -7.86
C ALA A 38 -19.27 -14.74 -9.37
N ASP A 39 -20.34 -15.24 -9.98
CA ASP A 39 -20.48 -15.43 -11.42
C ASP A 39 -19.30 -16.12 -12.09
N SER A 40 -18.69 -17.09 -11.40
CA SER A 40 -17.49 -17.82 -11.85
C SER A 40 -16.32 -16.90 -12.30
N SER A 41 -16.31 -15.67 -11.79
CA SER A 41 -15.34 -14.60 -12.08
C SER A 41 -14.92 -13.87 -10.80
N SER A 42 -15.13 -14.49 -9.64
CA SER A 42 -14.95 -13.90 -8.32
C SER A 42 -15.66 -12.57 -8.11
N GLY A 43 -16.74 -12.33 -8.85
CA GLY A 43 -17.54 -11.11 -8.82
C GLY A 43 -16.93 -9.92 -9.58
N MET A 44 -15.86 -10.13 -10.35
CA MET A 44 -15.08 -9.06 -11.02
C MET A 44 -15.50 -8.79 -12.46
N ASP A 45 -15.78 -9.84 -13.25
CA ASP A 45 -16.03 -9.72 -14.70
C ASP A 45 -17.52 -9.88 -15.08
N GLY A 46 -18.38 -10.23 -14.12
CA GLY A 46 -19.82 -10.42 -14.34
C GLY A 46 -20.56 -9.11 -14.67
N THR A 47 -21.72 -9.22 -15.33
CA THR A 47 -22.56 -8.06 -15.66
C THR A 47 -23.50 -7.72 -14.50
N PHE A 48 -23.49 -6.47 -14.04
CA PHE A 48 -24.41 -6.02 -12.99
C PHE A 48 -25.88 -6.37 -13.33
N PRO A 49 -26.65 -6.97 -12.40
CA PRO A 49 -26.32 -7.19 -10.99
C PRO A 49 -25.69 -8.56 -10.66
N ARG A 50 -25.33 -9.36 -11.67
CA ARG A 50 -24.71 -10.68 -11.49
C ARG A 50 -23.19 -10.55 -11.30
N ASN A 51 -22.79 -9.79 -10.29
CA ASN A 51 -21.40 -9.52 -9.90
C ASN A 51 -21.34 -9.00 -8.44
N ALA A 52 -20.15 -8.66 -7.96
CA ALA A 52 -19.99 -8.12 -6.60
C ALA A 52 -20.70 -6.77 -6.38
N GLN A 53 -20.88 -5.96 -7.43
CA GLN A 53 -21.63 -4.70 -7.32
C GLN A 53 -23.11 -4.96 -6.99
N GLY A 54 -23.69 -6.02 -7.56
CA GLY A 54 -25.04 -6.47 -7.22
C GLY A 54 -25.15 -6.96 -5.77
N MET A 55 -24.13 -7.67 -5.28
CA MET A 55 -24.05 -8.09 -3.87
C MET A 55 -24.04 -6.87 -2.94
N ALA A 56 -23.18 -5.89 -3.23
CA ALA A 56 -23.09 -4.67 -2.45
C ALA A 56 -24.39 -3.86 -2.50
N ARG A 57 -25.03 -3.73 -3.67
CA ARG A 57 -26.36 -3.12 -3.79
C ARG A 57 -27.37 -3.80 -2.88
N ASP A 58 -27.48 -5.11 -2.95
CA ASP A 58 -28.48 -5.86 -2.20
C ASP A 58 -28.21 -5.81 -0.69
N ALA A 59 -26.94 -5.83 -0.28
CA ALA A 59 -26.54 -5.65 1.12
C ALA A 59 -26.93 -4.27 1.66
N VAL A 60 -26.67 -3.21 0.88
CA VAL A 60 -27.03 -1.83 1.27
C VAL A 60 -28.54 -1.62 1.28
N LEU A 61 -29.29 -2.23 0.34
CA LEU A 61 -30.76 -2.21 0.37
C LEU A 61 -31.31 -2.93 1.61
N ALA A 62 -30.74 -4.07 2.00
CA ALA A 62 -31.12 -4.78 3.23
C ALA A 62 -30.81 -3.94 4.48
N ALA A 63 -29.64 -3.30 4.54
CA ALA A 63 -29.26 -2.39 5.61
C ALA A 63 -30.24 -1.19 5.72
N LYS A 64 -30.61 -0.59 4.58
CA LYS A 64 -31.57 0.51 4.52
C LYS A 64 -32.96 0.07 5.00
N ALA A 65 -33.43 -1.11 4.56
CA ALA A 65 -34.71 -1.67 4.99
C ALA A 65 -34.73 -1.99 6.50
N ALA A 66 -33.58 -2.32 7.09
CA ALA A 66 -33.42 -2.53 8.52
C ALA A 66 -33.37 -1.22 9.34
N GLY A 67 -33.41 -0.06 8.68
CA GLY A 67 -33.42 1.25 9.34
C GLY A 67 -32.07 1.66 9.92
N ILE A 68 -30.95 1.20 9.34
CA ILE A 68 -29.61 1.62 9.76
C ILE A 68 -29.43 3.12 9.48
N ASP A 69 -29.08 3.86 10.53
CA ASP A 69 -28.69 5.26 10.43
C ASP A 69 -27.23 5.36 9.96
N VAL A 70 -27.02 6.17 8.92
CA VAL A 70 -25.69 6.43 8.32
C VAL A 70 -25.27 7.89 8.42
N SER A 71 -26.04 8.73 9.12
CA SER A 71 -25.80 10.18 9.23
C SER A 71 -24.41 10.54 9.76
N GLY A 72 -23.80 9.67 10.56
CA GLY A 72 -22.46 9.85 11.13
C GLY A 72 -21.29 9.32 10.30
N TYR A 73 -21.52 8.80 9.09
CA TYR A 73 -20.47 8.13 8.29
C TYR A 73 -19.96 8.94 7.09
N ASP A 74 -20.34 10.22 6.97
CA ASP A 74 -19.73 11.17 6.02
C ASP A 74 -18.63 12.00 6.71
N ALA A 75 -17.52 11.35 7.03
CA ALA A 75 -16.41 11.97 7.75
C ALA A 75 -15.69 13.06 6.92
N PHE A 76 -15.86 13.04 5.60
CA PHE A 76 -15.23 14.01 4.68
C PHE A 76 -16.18 15.11 4.20
N GLY A 77 -17.48 15.03 4.51
CA GLY A 77 -18.47 16.01 4.07
C GLY A 77 -18.73 15.98 2.56
N GLU A 78 -18.59 14.82 1.94
CA GLU A 78 -18.72 14.62 0.49
C GLU A 78 -20.15 14.20 0.08
N GLY A 79 -21.09 14.11 1.03
CA GLY A 79 -22.44 13.60 0.79
C GLY A 79 -22.47 12.09 0.54
N GLU A 80 -21.45 11.37 1.01
CA GLU A 80 -21.27 9.94 0.78
C GLU A 80 -20.76 9.24 2.05
N ILE A 81 -21.16 7.97 2.24
CA ILE A 81 -20.53 7.11 3.25
C ILE A 81 -19.04 7.01 2.92
N THR A 82 -18.19 7.48 3.84
CA THR A 82 -16.73 7.56 3.65
C THR A 82 -16.10 6.19 3.46
N ALA A 83 -16.50 5.20 4.27
CA ALA A 83 -15.99 3.84 4.19
C ALA A 83 -17.10 2.82 4.47
N LEU A 84 -17.67 2.26 3.40
CA LEU A 84 -18.64 1.16 3.46
C LEU A 84 -17.95 -0.19 3.27
N PHE A 85 -18.05 -1.06 4.27
CA PHE A 85 -17.56 -2.43 4.24
C PHE A 85 -18.74 -3.40 4.05
N VAL A 86 -18.65 -4.25 3.03
CA VAL A 86 -19.56 -5.39 2.83
C VAL A 86 -18.80 -6.66 3.18
N ILE A 87 -19.11 -7.24 4.34
CA ILE A 87 -18.51 -8.51 4.75
C ILE A 87 -19.40 -9.64 4.23
N HIS A 88 -18.87 -10.51 3.37
CA HIS A 88 -19.63 -11.64 2.84
C HIS A 88 -19.29 -12.93 3.57
N ALA A 89 -20.25 -13.85 3.64
CA ALA A 89 -20.03 -15.19 4.19
C ALA A 89 -19.10 -16.01 3.29
N GLY A 90 -18.37 -16.96 3.88
CA GLY A 90 -17.40 -17.79 3.18
C GLY A 90 -16.02 -17.13 3.01
N ARG A 91 -15.14 -17.84 2.31
CA ARG A 91 -13.74 -17.44 2.10
C ARG A 91 -13.61 -16.48 0.94
N GLY A 92 -12.54 -15.69 0.94
CA GLY A 92 -12.14 -14.84 -0.18
C GLY A 92 -11.43 -15.65 -1.26
N ALA A 93 -11.65 -15.29 -2.53
CA ALA A 93 -10.99 -15.92 -3.67
C ALA A 93 -9.46 -15.71 -3.66
N GLU A 94 -8.97 -14.63 -3.05
CA GLU A 94 -7.55 -14.36 -2.85
C GLU A 94 -6.84 -15.39 -1.95
N VAL A 95 -7.61 -16.11 -1.13
CA VAL A 95 -7.10 -17.22 -0.29
C VAL A 95 -7.39 -18.58 -0.93
N SER A 96 -8.58 -18.78 -1.47
CA SER A 96 -9.01 -20.09 -1.97
C SER A 96 -8.58 -20.40 -3.40
N GLY A 97 -8.32 -19.37 -4.21
CA GLY A 97 -8.13 -19.47 -5.66
C GLY A 97 -9.40 -19.83 -6.44
N SER A 98 -10.55 -19.98 -5.76
CA SER A 98 -11.81 -20.37 -6.37
C SER A 98 -12.49 -19.16 -7.02
N ARG A 99 -12.80 -19.27 -8.32
CA ARG A 99 -13.59 -18.26 -9.03
C ARG A 99 -15.06 -18.18 -8.61
N ASN A 100 -15.52 -19.11 -7.76
CA ASN A 100 -16.88 -19.11 -7.20
C ASN A 100 -16.95 -18.41 -5.83
N ASP A 101 -15.81 -18.05 -5.27
CA ASP A 101 -15.71 -17.19 -4.10
C ASP A 101 -15.54 -15.74 -4.55
N ILE A 102 -15.98 -14.77 -3.76
CA ILE A 102 -15.79 -13.33 -4.07
C ILE A 102 -14.33 -12.96 -3.78
N TRP A 103 -13.69 -12.22 -4.68
CA TRP A 103 -12.35 -11.65 -4.45
C TRP A 103 -12.50 -10.36 -3.63
N SER A 104 -11.66 -10.14 -2.62
CA SER A 104 -11.68 -8.87 -1.87
C SER A 104 -11.28 -7.69 -2.75
N HIS A 105 -12.10 -6.64 -2.81
CA HIS A 105 -11.82 -5.46 -3.64
C HIS A 105 -12.66 -4.24 -3.25
N LYS A 106 -12.25 -3.06 -3.73
CA LYS A 106 -13.06 -1.84 -3.77
C LYS A 106 -13.72 -1.63 -5.13
N TRP A 107 -14.99 -1.25 -5.16
CA TRP A 107 -15.69 -0.85 -6.39
C TRP A 107 -16.80 0.17 -6.10
N ILE A 108 -17.72 0.33 -7.07
CA ILE A 108 -18.88 1.21 -6.97
C ILE A 108 -20.17 0.41 -7.10
N ILE A 109 -21.22 0.86 -6.42
CA ILE A 109 -22.61 0.46 -6.65
C ILE A 109 -23.15 1.36 -7.76
N PRO A 110 -23.53 0.82 -8.93
CA PRO A 110 -24.11 1.61 -10.00
C PRO A 110 -25.29 2.44 -9.49
N GLN A 111 -25.31 3.74 -9.84
CA GLN A 111 -26.26 4.75 -9.37
C GLN A 111 -26.23 5.07 -7.87
N GLY A 112 -25.65 4.21 -7.03
CA GLY A 112 -25.62 4.29 -5.56
C GLY A 112 -27.01 4.28 -4.91
N ILE A 113 -27.03 4.22 -3.58
CA ILE A 113 -28.27 4.20 -2.79
C ILE A 113 -28.28 5.38 -1.84
N ASP A 114 -29.30 6.23 -1.94
CA ASP A 114 -29.45 7.40 -1.08
C ASP A 114 -30.04 7.03 0.30
N PHE A 115 -29.47 7.60 1.37
CA PHE A 115 -29.94 7.51 2.75
C PHE A 115 -30.41 8.88 3.26
N GLY A 116 -31.19 9.61 2.45
CA GLY A 116 -31.71 10.92 2.82
C GLY A 116 -30.65 12.02 2.77
N GLY A 117 -29.81 12.03 1.74
CA GLY A 117 -28.77 13.05 1.52
C GLY A 117 -27.34 12.54 1.66
N ILE A 118 -27.14 11.35 2.23
CA ILE A 118 -25.86 10.63 2.21
C ILE A 118 -26.00 9.42 1.29
N LYS A 119 -25.08 9.30 0.33
CA LYS A 119 -25.10 8.23 -0.65
C LYS A 119 -24.20 7.06 -0.23
N ALA A 120 -24.65 5.83 -0.43
CA ALA A 120 -23.79 4.65 -0.47
C ALA A 120 -23.44 4.37 -1.94
N SER A 121 -22.23 4.71 -2.38
CA SER A 121 -21.83 4.52 -3.79
C SER A 121 -20.51 3.79 -3.96
N LYS A 122 -19.53 4.00 -3.09
CA LYS A 122 -18.30 3.20 -3.03
C LYS A 122 -18.44 2.15 -1.93
N TYR A 123 -17.88 0.98 -2.17
CA TYR A 123 -17.79 -0.06 -1.16
C TYR A 123 -16.46 -0.78 -1.30
N LEU A 124 -16.03 -1.42 -0.21
CA LEU A 124 -15.13 -2.55 -0.29
C LEU A 124 -15.86 -3.82 0.16
N THR A 125 -15.48 -4.95 -0.40
CA THR A 125 -15.97 -6.27 0.01
C THR A 125 -14.82 -7.12 0.49
N VAL A 126 -15.04 -7.85 1.60
CA VAL A 126 -14.06 -8.78 2.19
C VAL A 126 -14.79 -10.00 2.76
N PRO A 127 -14.12 -11.16 2.88
CA PRO A 127 -14.74 -12.35 3.47
C PRO A 127 -14.88 -12.24 4.98
N GLU A 128 -15.72 -13.09 5.57
CA GLU A 128 -15.92 -13.18 7.02
C GLU A 128 -14.66 -13.60 7.78
N ASP A 129 -13.76 -14.33 7.12
CA ASP A 129 -12.45 -14.76 7.64
C ASP A 129 -11.31 -13.78 7.27
N CYS A 130 -11.63 -12.55 6.85
CA CYS A 130 -10.64 -11.52 6.51
C CYS A 130 -9.68 -11.24 7.67
N HIS A 131 -8.40 -11.52 7.44
CA HIS A 131 -7.35 -11.05 8.33
C HIS A 131 -7.09 -9.55 8.15
N VAL A 132 -6.51 -8.94 9.19
CA VAL A 132 -6.29 -7.48 9.23
C VAL A 132 -5.52 -6.94 8.03
N GLY A 133 -4.63 -7.73 7.43
CA GLY A 133 -3.85 -7.36 6.25
C GLY A 133 -4.68 -7.05 5.01
N VAL A 134 -5.56 -7.96 4.58
CA VAL A 134 -6.46 -7.72 3.44
C VAL A 134 -7.42 -6.59 3.75
N CYS A 135 -8.01 -6.59 4.95
CA CYS A 135 -8.91 -5.53 5.38
C CYS A 135 -8.22 -4.16 5.42
N ALA A 136 -6.91 -4.10 5.74
CA ALA A 136 -6.12 -2.86 5.74
C ALA A 136 -5.80 -2.42 4.32
N HIS A 137 -5.37 -3.34 3.47
CA HIS A 137 -5.12 -3.08 2.06
C HIS A 137 -6.35 -2.45 1.38
N GLU A 138 -7.52 -3.07 1.51
CA GLU A 138 -8.77 -2.57 0.92
C GLU A 138 -9.21 -1.21 1.50
N TRP A 139 -9.03 -1.01 2.80
CA TRP A 139 -9.30 0.28 3.42
C TRP A 139 -8.39 1.37 2.83
N GLY A 140 -7.13 1.04 2.53
CA GLY A 140 -6.18 1.91 1.85
C GLY A 140 -6.73 2.44 0.53
N HIS A 141 -7.34 1.60 -0.29
CA HIS A 141 -8.01 2.05 -1.53
C HIS A 141 -9.24 2.90 -1.25
N LEU A 142 -10.09 2.47 -0.32
CA LEU A 142 -11.40 3.09 -0.12
C LEU A 142 -11.30 4.48 0.52
N ALA A 143 -10.58 4.58 1.63
CA ALA A 143 -10.56 5.78 2.47
C ALA A 143 -9.27 6.60 2.29
N ALA A 144 -8.12 5.93 2.16
CA ALA A 144 -6.83 6.59 1.96
C ALA A 144 -6.57 6.95 0.48
N ARG A 145 -7.37 6.38 -0.44
CA ARG A 145 -7.27 6.60 -1.90
C ARG A 145 -5.90 6.20 -2.47
N TRP A 146 -5.28 5.18 -1.88
CA TRP A 146 -4.04 4.63 -2.41
C TRP A 146 -4.32 3.71 -3.60
N ALA A 147 -3.36 3.65 -4.53
CA ALA A 147 -3.35 2.67 -5.59
C ALA A 147 -2.70 1.36 -5.12
N ASP A 148 -2.89 0.30 -5.90
CA ASP A 148 -2.05 -0.89 -5.82
C ASP A 148 -0.65 -0.54 -6.29
N TYR A 149 0.37 -1.05 -5.62
CA TYR A 149 1.78 -0.91 -6.00
C TYR A 149 2.41 -2.28 -6.25
N TYR A 150 1.63 -3.13 -6.92
CA TYR A 150 1.99 -4.40 -7.55
C TYR A 150 1.18 -4.51 -8.83
N ASP A 151 1.61 -5.37 -9.77
CA ASP A 151 0.87 -5.48 -11.03
C ASP A 151 -0.51 -6.13 -10.82
N THR A 152 -1.56 -5.34 -11.11
CA THR A 152 -2.97 -5.73 -11.09
C THR A 152 -3.44 -6.39 -12.41
N GLY A 153 -2.53 -6.65 -13.34
CA GLY A 153 -2.77 -7.19 -14.66
C GLY A 153 -3.63 -8.45 -14.69
N LYS A 154 -4.38 -8.62 -15.79
CA LYS A 154 -5.31 -9.74 -15.99
C LYS A 154 -4.62 -11.09 -16.14
N SER A 155 -3.32 -11.12 -16.45
CA SER A 155 -2.56 -12.36 -16.64
C SER A 155 -1.71 -12.65 -15.41
N GLU A 156 -1.92 -13.81 -14.78
CA GLU A 156 -1.03 -14.29 -13.71
C GLU A 156 0.44 -14.36 -14.16
N SER A 157 0.69 -14.56 -15.45
CA SER A 157 2.03 -14.60 -16.02
C SER A 157 2.69 -13.23 -16.20
N THR A 158 1.99 -12.10 -16.06
CA THR A 158 2.61 -10.77 -16.15
C THR A 158 2.71 -10.08 -14.80
N ARG A 159 2.16 -10.68 -13.72
CA ARG A 159 2.16 -10.08 -12.39
C ARG A 159 3.57 -9.90 -11.83
N SER A 160 3.99 -8.65 -11.68
CA SER A 160 5.08 -8.20 -10.81
C SER A 160 4.58 -8.03 -9.37
N ASN A 161 5.47 -8.28 -8.40
CA ASN A 161 5.21 -8.05 -6.97
C ASN A 161 5.33 -6.57 -6.57
N GLY A 162 5.79 -5.69 -7.48
CA GLY A 162 5.95 -4.26 -7.28
C GLY A 162 6.81 -3.90 -6.07
N LEU A 163 6.20 -3.50 -4.96
CA LEU A 163 6.91 -3.21 -3.71
C LEU A 163 7.05 -4.41 -2.76
N GLY A 164 6.51 -5.56 -3.12
CA GLY A 164 6.61 -6.80 -2.36
C GLY A 164 6.11 -6.67 -0.92
N ASP A 165 6.74 -7.41 -0.02
CA ASP A 165 6.40 -7.46 1.39
C ASP A 165 6.73 -6.15 2.13
N PHE A 166 7.47 -5.25 1.49
CA PHE A 166 7.90 -3.98 2.06
C PHE A 166 6.83 -2.89 2.05
N CYS A 167 5.65 -3.11 1.47
CA CYS A 167 4.54 -2.15 1.49
C CYS A 167 3.18 -2.83 1.66
N LEU A 168 2.30 -2.25 2.51
CA LEU A 168 0.91 -2.69 2.67
C LEU A 168 0.15 -2.77 1.34
N MET A 169 0.38 -1.81 0.44
CA MET A 169 -0.30 -1.73 -0.86
C MET A 169 0.32 -2.64 -1.93
N ALA A 170 1.10 -3.62 -1.48
CA ALA A 170 1.63 -4.73 -2.26
C ALA A 170 1.45 -6.04 -1.45
N SER A 171 2.39 -6.98 -1.53
CA SER A 171 2.28 -8.25 -0.79
C SER A 171 2.52 -8.12 0.72
N GLY A 172 2.92 -6.93 1.21
CA GLY A 172 3.06 -6.65 2.64
C GLY A 172 1.76 -6.81 3.43
N SER A 173 0.60 -6.77 2.77
CA SER A 173 -0.70 -7.15 3.32
C SER A 173 -0.76 -8.62 3.79
N TRP A 174 0.12 -9.50 3.31
CA TRP A 174 0.14 -10.93 3.63
C TRP A 174 1.12 -11.32 4.75
N GLY A 175 1.77 -10.35 5.41
CA GLY A 175 2.68 -10.60 6.52
C GLY A 175 2.06 -11.51 7.59
N GLN A 176 2.74 -12.62 7.90
CA GLN A 176 2.21 -13.70 8.77
C GLN A 176 0.81 -14.18 8.34
N ASN A 177 0.63 -14.54 7.07
CA ASN A 177 -0.66 -14.91 6.48
C ASN A 177 -1.73 -13.82 6.64
N GLY A 178 -1.33 -12.55 6.68
CA GLY A 178 -2.21 -11.37 6.83
C GLY A 178 -2.55 -10.99 8.28
N LEU A 179 -2.03 -11.70 9.28
CA LEU A 179 -2.25 -11.35 10.70
C LEU A 179 -1.38 -10.17 11.15
N THR A 180 -0.18 -10.04 10.57
CA THR A 180 0.76 -8.96 10.89
C THR A 180 1.25 -8.33 9.58
N PRO A 181 0.39 -7.54 8.89
CA PRO A 181 0.77 -6.87 7.67
C PRO A 181 1.82 -5.78 7.92
N THR A 182 2.62 -5.44 6.93
CA THR A 182 3.59 -4.34 7.05
C THR A 182 2.89 -2.99 6.93
N PHE A 183 3.54 -1.91 7.37
CA PHE A 183 2.98 -0.58 7.17
C PHE A 183 3.02 -0.16 5.69
N PRO A 184 2.16 0.79 5.27
CA PRO A 184 2.40 1.53 4.04
C PRO A 184 3.79 2.17 4.10
N ASN A 185 4.50 2.21 2.97
CA ASN A 185 5.81 2.86 2.90
C ASN A 185 5.72 4.36 3.25
N GLY A 186 6.88 5.00 3.47
CA GLY A 186 6.96 6.42 3.81
C GLY A 186 6.28 7.39 2.82
N MET A 187 6.18 7.05 1.53
CA MET A 187 5.50 7.87 0.51
C MET A 187 3.99 7.91 0.78
N LEU A 188 3.37 6.74 1.01
CA LEU A 188 1.94 6.68 1.32
C LEU A 188 1.60 7.31 2.66
N ARG A 189 2.49 7.18 3.65
CA ARG A 189 2.32 7.81 4.96
C ARG A 189 2.48 9.33 4.88
N MET A 190 3.43 9.85 4.08
CA MET A 190 3.61 11.31 3.96
C MET A 190 2.48 11.97 3.16
N PHE A 191 1.85 11.24 2.23
CA PHE A 191 0.71 11.74 1.46
C PHE A 191 -0.45 12.23 2.36
N HIS A 192 -0.65 11.58 3.51
CA HIS A 192 -1.64 12.00 4.52
C HIS A 192 -1.05 12.81 5.68
N GLY A 193 0.23 13.21 5.61
CA GLY A 193 0.91 13.92 6.69
C GLY A 193 1.11 13.09 7.97
N TRP A 194 1.02 11.76 7.89
CA TRP A 194 1.23 10.85 9.02
C TRP A 194 2.70 10.70 9.40
N THR A 195 3.59 11.03 8.48
CA THR A 195 5.00 11.19 8.75
C THR A 195 5.49 12.46 8.06
N LYS A 196 6.47 13.12 8.66
CA LYS A 196 7.08 14.33 8.11
C LYS A 196 8.53 14.00 7.75
N PRO A 197 8.83 13.75 6.46
CA PRO A 197 10.19 13.39 6.07
C PRO A 197 11.15 14.58 6.21
N ASP A 198 12.41 14.26 6.48
CA ASP A 198 13.50 15.22 6.33
C ASP A 198 13.81 15.40 4.85
N VAL A 199 13.65 16.62 4.32
CA VAL A 199 13.91 16.93 2.91
C VAL A 199 15.36 17.38 2.71
N ILE A 200 16.07 16.68 1.83
CA ILE A 200 17.50 16.85 1.57
C ILE A 200 17.73 17.21 0.10
N ASN A 201 18.10 18.46 -0.14
CA ASN A 201 18.45 18.98 -1.47
C ASN A 201 19.91 19.46 -1.56
N LYS A 202 20.71 19.18 -0.53
CA LYS A 202 22.15 19.42 -0.47
C LYS A 202 22.83 18.26 0.24
N SER A 203 24.09 17.97 -0.12
CA SER A 203 24.89 16.94 0.54
C SER A 203 24.89 17.11 2.06
N LYS A 204 24.61 16.03 2.78
CA LYS A 204 24.50 16.01 4.24
C LYS A 204 24.94 14.65 4.77
N LYS A 205 25.69 14.66 5.87
CA LYS A 205 26.20 13.44 6.53
C LYS A 205 25.45 13.15 7.81
N ASN A 206 25.52 11.91 8.26
CA ASN A 206 25.01 11.43 9.54
C ASN A 206 23.50 11.74 9.74
N LEU A 207 22.70 11.47 8.71
CA LEU A 207 21.24 11.49 8.82
C LEU A 207 20.78 10.24 9.55
N VAL A 208 20.35 10.40 10.80
CA VAL A 208 19.95 9.28 11.66
C VAL A 208 18.51 8.89 11.37
N LEU A 209 18.29 7.61 11.06
CA LEU A 209 17.00 7.00 10.79
C LEU A 209 16.65 6.01 11.91
N LYS A 210 15.46 6.17 12.49
CA LYS A 210 14.86 5.18 13.41
C LYS A 210 13.93 4.26 12.62
N PRO A 211 13.64 3.04 13.10
CA PRO A 211 12.76 2.12 12.40
C PRO A 211 11.37 2.73 12.15
N ALA A 212 10.88 2.64 10.91
CA ALA A 212 9.60 3.21 10.50
C ALA A 212 8.43 2.66 11.33
N ALA A 213 8.47 1.36 11.65
CA ALA A 213 7.46 0.71 12.49
C ALA A 213 7.54 1.03 13.99
N GLU A 214 8.57 1.77 14.41
CA GLU A 214 8.80 2.21 15.81
C GLU A 214 8.73 3.75 15.92
N GLY A 215 8.01 4.41 15.00
CA GLY A 215 7.82 5.86 14.99
C GLY A 215 8.94 6.66 14.34
N GLY A 216 9.87 5.99 13.63
CA GLY A 216 10.88 6.64 12.81
C GLY A 216 10.29 7.34 11.59
N SER A 217 10.88 8.49 11.24
CA SER A 217 10.56 9.21 10.01
C SER A 217 11.41 8.72 8.84
N SER A 218 11.05 9.15 7.64
CA SER A 218 11.77 8.93 6.39
C SER A 218 12.59 10.16 5.99
N VAL A 219 13.44 10.00 4.98
CA VAL A 219 14.21 11.06 4.33
C VAL A 219 13.78 11.12 2.87
N VAL A 220 13.48 12.32 2.39
CA VAL A 220 13.24 12.59 0.95
C VAL A 220 14.45 13.32 0.40
N ILE A 221 15.03 12.81 -0.67
CA ILE A 221 16.22 13.38 -1.31
C ILE A 221 15.87 13.80 -2.72
N THR A 222 16.16 15.05 -3.07
CA THR A 222 15.91 15.61 -4.41
C THR A 222 17.19 16.20 -5.00
N ASN A 223 17.29 16.17 -6.32
CA ASN A 223 18.31 16.90 -7.07
C ASN A 223 17.68 17.59 -8.28
N HIS A 224 17.42 18.89 -8.18
CA HIS A 224 16.74 19.67 -9.23
C HIS A 224 17.53 19.77 -10.56
N GLU A 225 18.81 19.37 -10.58
CA GLU A 225 19.62 19.39 -11.80
C GLU A 225 19.47 18.10 -12.63
N THR A 226 19.02 17.00 -12.01
CA THR A 226 18.89 15.67 -12.65
C THR A 226 17.48 15.10 -12.56
N MET A 227 16.63 15.64 -11.68
CA MET A 227 15.27 15.18 -11.41
C MET A 227 14.24 16.25 -11.79
N SER A 228 13.05 15.81 -12.23
CA SER A 228 11.88 16.69 -12.30
C SER A 228 11.28 16.95 -10.92
N ASP A 229 10.35 17.91 -10.81
CA ASP A 229 9.72 18.27 -9.52
C ASP A 229 8.89 17.12 -8.89
N GLY A 230 8.46 16.13 -9.68
CA GLY A 230 7.76 14.94 -9.22
C GLY A 230 8.66 13.73 -8.96
N GLN A 231 9.99 13.90 -9.06
CA GLN A 231 10.97 12.82 -8.89
C GLN A 231 11.77 13.00 -7.61
N TYR A 232 11.87 11.93 -6.82
CA TYR A 232 12.65 11.92 -5.58
C TYR A 232 13.07 10.52 -5.16
N ILE A 233 14.01 10.46 -4.22
CA ILE A 233 14.39 9.24 -3.52
C ILE A 233 13.80 9.30 -2.12
N LEU A 234 13.08 8.25 -1.74
CA LEU A 234 12.60 8.05 -0.37
C LEU A 234 13.49 7.03 0.33
N VAL A 235 13.96 7.37 1.52
CA VAL A 235 14.77 6.47 2.35
C VAL A 235 14.12 6.29 3.71
N GLU A 236 13.96 5.04 4.14
CA GLU A 236 13.45 4.71 5.47
C GLU A 236 14.18 3.50 6.07
N TYR A 237 14.22 3.42 7.39
CA TYR A 237 14.82 2.27 8.07
C TYR A 237 13.74 1.25 8.44
N ARG A 238 13.91 0.00 8.03
CA ARG A 238 13.00 -1.12 8.32
C ARG A 238 13.73 -2.17 9.15
N ARG A 239 13.09 -2.71 10.17
CA ARG A 239 13.68 -3.65 11.14
C ARG A 239 12.68 -4.74 11.47
N LYS A 240 13.14 -5.99 11.59
CA LYS A 240 12.30 -7.17 11.89
C LYS A 240 11.85 -7.20 13.36
N LYS A 241 11.09 -6.20 13.78
CA LYS A 241 10.53 -6.02 15.12
C LYS A 241 9.16 -5.32 15.04
N GLY A 242 8.29 -5.59 16.01
CA GLY A 242 6.97 -4.96 16.06
C GLY A 242 6.14 -5.31 14.84
N GLN A 243 5.62 -4.31 14.14
CA GLN A 243 4.82 -4.51 12.92
C GLN A 243 5.62 -5.16 11.78
N ASP A 244 6.89 -4.83 11.66
CA ASP A 244 7.76 -5.30 10.58
C ASP A 244 8.44 -6.65 10.88
N LYS A 245 8.03 -7.34 11.95
CA LYS A 245 8.64 -8.60 12.41
C LYS A 245 8.79 -9.68 11.33
N PHE A 246 7.86 -9.71 10.38
CA PHE A 246 7.78 -10.74 9.35
C PHE A 246 8.30 -10.28 7.98
N LEU A 247 8.94 -9.11 7.89
CA LEU A 247 9.62 -8.73 6.66
C LEU A 247 10.67 -9.77 6.24
N PRO A 248 10.89 -9.97 4.94
CA PRO A 248 11.93 -10.87 4.46
C PRO A 248 13.33 -10.37 4.87
N ASP A 249 13.57 -9.05 4.81
CA ASP A 249 14.81 -8.39 5.23
C ASP A 249 14.62 -7.20 6.21
N GLN A 250 15.72 -6.67 6.73
CA GLN A 250 15.82 -5.46 7.54
C GLN A 250 17.06 -4.64 7.15
N GLY A 251 16.90 -3.33 7.13
CA GLY A 251 17.93 -2.40 6.70
C GLY A 251 17.32 -1.10 6.20
N ILE A 252 18.14 -0.32 5.49
CA ILE A 252 17.70 0.89 4.82
C ILE A 252 16.99 0.50 3.52
N ALA A 253 15.70 0.80 3.44
CA ALA A 253 14.92 0.74 2.21
C ALA A 253 15.13 2.05 1.43
N ILE A 254 15.48 1.93 0.15
CA ILE A 254 15.68 3.05 -0.77
C ILE A 254 14.68 2.89 -1.90
N TYR A 255 13.70 3.78 -1.97
CA TYR A 255 12.72 3.81 -3.04
C TYR A 255 13.04 4.96 -4.00
N VAL A 256 12.91 4.70 -5.30
CA VAL A 256 12.95 5.74 -6.33
C VAL A 256 11.53 6.02 -6.79
N VAL A 257 11.13 7.29 -6.82
CA VAL A 257 9.75 7.73 -7.07
C VAL A 257 9.70 8.67 -8.27
N ASP A 258 8.68 8.50 -9.12
CA ASP A 258 8.31 9.40 -10.21
C ASP A 258 6.77 9.57 -10.23
N GLU A 259 6.30 10.67 -9.64
CA GLU A 259 4.88 11.02 -9.56
C GLU A 259 4.29 11.47 -10.92
N GLY A 260 5.13 11.66 -11.95
CA GLY A 260 4.66 11.95 -13.31
C GLY A 260 4.14 10.71 -14.06
N ILE A 261 4.15 9.54 -13.43
CA ILE A 261 3.65 8.29 -13.99
C ILE A 261 2.21 8.06 -13.50
N ASP A 262 1.24 8.35 -14.37
CA ASP A 262 -0.20 8.21 -14.05
C ASP A 262 -0.62 6.76 -13.74
N ASP A 263 -0.05 5.79 -14.48
CA ASP A 263 -0.28 4.37 -14.27
C ASP A 263 0.83 3.79 -13.39
N VAL A 264 0.57 3.77 -12.08
CA VAL A 264 1.56 3.36 -11.07
C VAL A 264 2.05 1.92 -11.23
N ASN A 265 1.29 1.08 -11.94
CA ASN A 265 1.56 -0.35 -12.13
C ASN A 265 2.12 -0.68 -13.52
N ARG A 266 2.47 0.33 -14.32
CA ARG A 266 3.00 0.09 -15.66
C ARG A 266 4.35 -0.65 -15.59
N GLU A 267 4.36 -1.90 -16.05
CA GLU A 267 5.50 -2.85 -15.92
C GLU A 267 6.83 -2.33 -16.50
N ASP A 268 6.79 -1.50 -17.55
CA ASP A 268 7.99 -0.93 -18.17
C ASP A 268 8.60 0.22 -17.36
N ARG A 269 7.81 0.86 -16.48
CA ARG A 269 8.14 2.08 -15.74
C ARG A 269 7.20 2.24 -14.53
N LEU A 270 7.58 1.66 -13.40
CA LEU A 270 6.88 1.79 -12.12
C LEU A 270 6.98 3.23 -11.59
N ALA A 271 5.89 3.75 -11.01
CA ALA A 271 5.89 5.06 -10.34
C ALA A 271 6.73 5.07 -9.06
N ILE A 272 6.92 3.91 -8.45
CA ILE A 272 7.80 3.69 -7.31
C ILE A 272 8.44 2.31 -7.42
N GLU A 273 9.73 2.24 -7.14
CA GLU A 273 10.49 0.98 -7.13
C GLU A 273 11.37 0.93 -5.87
N LEU A 274 11.38 -0.21 -5.18
CA LEU A 274 12.40 -0.50 -4.17
C LEU A 274 13.69 -0.87 -4.89
N LEU A 275 14.75 -0.12 -4.67
CA LEU A 275 16.06 -0.45 -5.20
C LEU A 275 16.66 -1.60 -4.38
N GLN A 276 16.51 -2.84 -4.87
CA GLN A 276 16.99 -4.04 -4.19
C GLN A 276 18.52 -4.03 -4.07
N ALA A 277 19.03 -4.30 -2.87
CA ALA A 277 20.45 -4.13 -2.55
C ALA A 277 21.37 -5.13 -3.28
N ASP A 278 20.85 -6.30 -3.64
CA ASP A 278 21.52 -7.32 -4.44
C ASP A 278 21.56 -7.01 -5.97
N GLY A 279 20.72 -6.09 -6.42
CA GLY A 279 20.57 -5.70 -7.82
C GLY A 279 19.86 -6.72 -8.71
N LEU A 280 19.13 -7.70 -8.16
CA LEU A 280 18.43 -8.71 -8.94
C LEU A 280 17.09 -8.21 -9.52
N ARG A 281 16.49 -7.18 -8.89
CA ARG A 281 15.24 -6.55 -9.33
C ARG A 281 14.05 -7.54 -9.42
N GLU A 282 14.06 -8.58 -8.60
CA GLU A 282 13.08 -9.67 -8.57
C GLU A 282 11.65 -9.23 -8.21
N LEU A 283 11.48 -8.13 -7.47
CA LEU A 283 10.16 -7.60 -7.18
C LEU A 283 9.44 -7.13 -8.46
N ALA A 284 10.20 -6.60 -9.42
CA ALA A 284 9.68 -6.11 -10.69
C ALA A 284 9.62 -7.20 -11.79
N LEU A 285 10.15 -8.41 -11.55
CA LEU A 285 10.14 -9.48 -12.54
C LEU A 285 8.74 -10.08 -12.70
N THR A 286 8.46 -10.48 -13.93
CA THR A 286 7.19 -11.09 -14.36
C THR A 286 7.44 -12.51 -14.88
N PHE A 287 6.41 -13.17 -15.42
CA PHE A 287 6.47 -14.56 -15.93
C PHE A 287 6.86 -15.60 -14.89
N GLY A 288 6.47 -15.36 -13.62
CA GLY A 288 6.76 -16.28 -12.50
C GLY A 288 8.22 -16.29 -12.06
N ASN A 289 9.04 -15.35 -12.54
CA ASN A 289 10.45 -15.25 -12.17
C ASN A 289 10.71 -14.29 -11.00
N GLY A 290 9.69 -13.57 -10.54
CA GLY A 290 9.80 -12.64 -9.41
C GLY A 290 9.50 -13.27 -8.07
N ASN A 291 9.92 -12.58 -6.99
CA ASN A 291 9.64 -12.95 -5.61
C ASN A 291 8.97 -11.79 -4.86
N ARG A 292 8.48 -12.02 -3.64
CA ARG A 292 7.82 -11.00 -2.79
C ARG A 292 8.80 -10.19 -1.93
N GLY A 293 10.08 -10.44 -2.13
CA GLY A 293 11.20 -9.95 -1.37
C GLY A 293 11.93 -11.09 -0.66
N ASP A 294 13.21 -10.91 -0.45
CA ASP A 294 14.12 -11.87 0.19
C ASP A 294 15.04 -11.16 1.18
N ALA A 295 16.07 -11.85 1.67
CA ALA A 295 16.94 -11.40 2.75
C ALA A 295 18.07 -10.45 2.29
N ASP A 296 18.15 -10.13 1.00
CA ASP A 296 19.23 -9.34 0.40
C ASP A 296 18.71 -8.07 -0.30
N ASP A 297 17.45 -7.69 -0.04
CA ASP A 297 16.77 -6.55 -0.66
C ASP A 297 17.09 -5.19 -0.03
N LEU A 298 17.34 -5.12 1.28
CA LEU A 298 17.54 -3.86 2.00
C LEU A 298 19.01 -3.61 2.31
N TYR A 299 19.41 -2.33 2.28
CA TYR A 299 20.81 -1.96 2.46
C TYR A 299 21.23 -2.01 3.93
N ASN A 300 22.32 -2.73 4.20
CA ASN A 300 22.91 -2.86 5.53
C ASN A 300 24.46 -2.76 5.46
N ASN A 301 25.14 -2.95 6.59
CA ASN A 301 26.60 -3.19 6.68
C ASN A 301 27.49 -2.19 5.93
N ASN A 302 27.19 -0.91 6.04
CA ASN A 302 27.92 0.19 5.40
C ASN A 302 27.90 0.20 3.85
N GLY A 303 26.83 -0.30 3.24
CA GLY A 303 26.63 -0.29 1.80
C GLY A 303 26.73 1.11 1.17
N GLN A 304 27.25 1.16 -0.07
CA GLN A 304 27.30 2.36 -0.89
C GLN A 304 26.43 2.17 -2.12
N ILE A 305 25.65 3.20 -2.46
CA ILE A 305 24.73 3.22 -3.58
C ILE A 305 25.02 4.49 -4.38
N GLY A 306 25.23 4.35 -5.68
CA GLY A 306 25.64 5.47 -6.52
C GLY A 306 25.60 5.18 -8.02
N GLN A 307 26.31 5.98 -8.82
CA GLN A 307 26.23 5.89 -10.29
C GLN A 307 26.82 4.59 -10.83
N ARG A 308 27.83 4.06 -10.12
CA ARG A 308 28.62 2.90 -10.55
C ARG A 308 28.31 1.64 -9.76
N THR A 309 27.29 1.67 -8.90
CA THR A 309 26.88 0.52 -8.11
C THR A 309 26.00 -0.41 -8.95
N LYS A 310 25.75 -1.62 -8.44
CA LYS A 310 24.81 -2.56 -9.02
C LYS A 310 23.76 -2.87 -7.93
N PRO A 311 22.52 -2.38 -8.07
CA PRO A 311 22.04 -1.52 -9.16
C PRO A 311 22.58 -0.08 -9.04
N PRO A 312 22.63 0.70 -10.13
CA PRO A 312 22.90 2.13 -10.05
C PRO A 312 21.68 2.87 -9.48
N LEU A 313 21.89 3.93 -8.70
CA LEU A 313 20.79 4.76 -8.17
C LEU A 313 20.21 5.67 -9.27
N ASN A 314 19.46 5.07 -10.18
CA ASN A 314 18.78 5.75 -11.28
C ASN A 314 17.31 6.04 -10.90
N MET A 315 16.74 7.08 -11.49
CA MET A 315 15.29 7.29 -11.46
C MET A 315 14.56 6.23 -12.29
N PRO A 316 13.24 6.03 -12.15
CA PRO A 316 12.48 5.03 -12.89
C PRO A 316 12.63 5.08 -14.43
N ASN A 317 12.99 6.26 -14.98
CA ASN A 317 13.31 6.44 -16.39
C ASN A 317 14.72 5.95 -16.81
N GLY A 318 15.47 5.33 -15.90
CA GLY A 318 16.83 4.83 -16.12
C GLY A 318 17.94 5.89 -16.09
N LYS A 319 17.62 7.16 -15.83
CA LYS A 319 18.63 8.24 -15.75
C LYS A 319 19.26 8.29 -14.36
N TRP A 320 20.56 8.60 -14.33
CA TRP A 320 21.30 8.82 -13.09
C TRP A 320 20.65 9.90 -12.23
N SER A 321 20.39 9.57 -10.96
CA SER A 321 19.74 10.49 -10.00
C SER A 321 20.61 11.68 -9.61
N GLY A 322 21.93 11.64 -9.82
CA GLY A 322 22.84 12.63 -9.25
C GLY A 322 23.07 12.46 -7.74
N ILE A 323 22.60 11.37 -7.12
CA ILE A 323 22.64 11.17 -5.67
C ILE A 323 23.40 9.91 -5.34
N SER A 324 24.38 10.01 -4.44
CA SER A 324 25.01 8.85 -3.82
C SER A 324 24.66 8.77 -2.34
N ILE A 325 24.41 7.56 -1.86
CA ILE A 325 24.03 7.27 -0.48
C ILE A 325 25.04 6.27 0.08
N LYS A 326 25.59 6.59 1.24
CA LYS A 326 26.34 5.62 2.06
C LYS A 326 25.51 5.31 3.28
N VAL A 327 25.16 4.04 3.46
CA VAL A 327 24.54 3.54 4.69
C VAL A 327 25.63 3.38 5.74
N ASN A 328 25.30 3.57 7.02
CA ASN A 328 26.18 3.35 8.15
C ASN A 328 25.40 2.69 9.31
N GLY A 329 26.04 1.74 10.00
CA GLY A 329 25.45 0.96 11.10
C GLY A 329 24.97 -0.43 10.67
N ASN A 330 24.38 -1.17 11.62
CA ASN A 330 23.93 -2.54 11.38
C ASN A 330 22.40 -2.64 11.37
N ALA A 331 21.87 -3.52 10.52
CA ALA A 331 20.46 -3.84 10.56
C ALA A 331 20.09 -4.48 11.91
N GLY A 332 18.95 -4.10 12.49
CA GLY A 332 18.51 -4.53 13.82
C GLY A 332 18.84 -3.57 14.97
N ASP A 333 19.76 -2.62 14.79
CA ASP A 333 20.07 -1.58 15.77
C ASP A 333 18.84 -0.65 16.03
N GLU A 334 18.90 0.16 17.09
CA GLU A 334 17.82 1.14 17.37
C GLU A 334 17.77 2.29 16.36
N ALA A 335 18.87 2.52 15.66
CA ALA A 335 18.97 3.47 14.57
C ALA A 335 20.10 3.07 13.61
N MET A 336 19.94 3.46 12.35
CA MET A 336 21.01 3.48 11.36
C MET A 336 21.22 4.93 10.90
N SER A 337 22.26 5.19 10.12
CA SER A 337 22.43 6.52 9.52
C SER A 337 22.83 6.44 8.06
N ILE A 338 22.58 7.52 7.33
CA ILE A 338 23.01 7.66 5.94
C ILE A 338 23.82 8.94 5.74
N ASP A 339 24.78 8.87 4.82
CA ASP A 339 25.43 10.04 4.25
C ASP A 339 24.93 10.22 2.81
N VAL A 340 24.45 11.42 2.49
CA VAL A 340 23.93 11.78 1.18
C VAL A 340 24.90 12.74 0.51
N SER A 341 25.31 12.41 -0.72
CA SER A 341 26.13 13.27 -1.57
C SER A 341 25.37 13.55 -2.86
N ILE A 342 25.14 14.83 -3.15
CA ILE A 342 24.42 15.30 -4.34
C ILE A 342 25.44 15.91 -5.30
N ALA A 343 25.51 15.35 -6.50
CA ALA A 343 26.36 15.84 -7.57
C ALA A 343 25.72 17.08 -8.22
N THR A 344 26.55 18.05 -8.56
CA THR A 344 26.17 19.17 -9.42
C THR A 344 26.48 18.84 -10.88
N ALA A 345 25.65 19.29 -11.81
CA ALA A 345 25.79 19.15 -13.24
C ALA A 345 27.17 19.68 -13.68
N GLY A 346 28.06 18.76 -14.07
CA GLY A 346 29.38 19.08 -14.61
C GLY A 346 30.59 18.39 -13.98
N VAL A 347 30.41 17.43 -13.05
CA VAL A 347 31.52 16.64 -12.47
C VAL A 347 31.27 15.14 -12.57
#